data_AF-A0A2D5Q9C2-F1
#
_entry.id   AF-A0A2D5Q9C2-F1
#
_cell.length_a   1.000
_cell.length_b   1.000
_cell.length_c   1.000
_cell.angle_alpha   90.00
_cell.angle_beta   90.00
_cell.angle_gamma   90.00
#
_symmetry.space_group_name_H-M   'P 1'
#
loop_
_entity.id
_entity.type
_entity.pdbx_description
1 polymer ?
#
loop_
_entity_poly.entity_id
_entity_poly.type
_entity_poly.pdbx_seq_one_letter_code
_entity_poly.pdbx_strand_id
1 'polypeptide(L)'
;MRRAAWFAIGLVLLMMAPSALAEMVSRIELSDAGALGESDLGITTGEVSPDGMDVLVGGINGYARLLSADDAGNRALDVELVTGRNSTVHDIAWHPRGNTALLVGDDGMAMRYDTYDHSITYVNGTFGVLGFDLTA
;
A
#
# COMPACT_ATOMS: atom_id res chain seq x y z
N MET A 1 -14.00 -13.91 -67.96
CA MET A 1 -14.42 -14.97 -67.00
C MET A 1 -13.29 -15.44 -66.09
N ARG A 2 -12.14 -15.92 -66.60
CA ARG A 2 -11.03 -16.44 -65.75
C ARG A 2 -10.50 -15.43 -64.71
N ARG A 3 -10.24 -14.17 -65.09
CA ARG A 3 -9.71 -13.13 -64.18
C ARG A 3 -10.64 -12.80 -63.00
N ALA A 4 -11.96 -12.80 -63.23
CA ALA A 4 -12.96 -12.56 -62.18
C ALA A 4 -13.03 -13.73 -61.19
N ALA A 5 -12.85 -14.97 -61.66
CA ALA A 5 -12.81 -16.15 -60.81
C ALA A 5 -11.58 -16.14 -59.86
N TRP A 6 -10.40 -15.76 -60.36
CA TRP A 6 -9.20 -15.59 -59.52
C TRP A 6 -9.38 -14.50 -58.47
N PHE A 7 -10.06 -13.40 -58.83
CA PHE A 7 -10.36 -12.32 -57.90
C PHE A 7 -11.31 -12.76 -56.78
N ALA A 8 -12.36 -13.52 -57.13
CA ALA A 8 -13.30 -14.07 -56.16
C ALA A 8 -12.63 -15.08 -55.20
N ILE A 9 -11.75 -15.94 -55.71
CA ILE A 9 -10.99 -16.91 -54.90
C ILE A 9 -10.06 -16.17 -53.91
N GLY A 10 -9.39 -15.11 -54.35
CA GLY A 10 -8.56 -14.28 -53.48
C GLY A 10 -9.35 -13.61 -52.36
N LEU A 11 -10.57 -13.14 -52.65
CA LEU A 11 -11.43 -12.50 -51.65
C LEU A 11 -11.94 -13.50 -50.60
N VAL A 12 -12.28 -14.73 -51.03
CA VAL A 12 -12.66 -15.81 -50.11
C VAL A 12 -11.49 -16.21 -49.22
N LEU A 13 -10.28 -16.36 -49.78
CA LEU A 13 -9.07 -16.64 -48.99
C LEU A 13 -8.76 -15.53 -47.97
N LEU A 14 -9.00 -14.27 -48.32
CA LEU A 14 -8.82 -13.14 -47.41
C LEU A 14 -9.84 -13.16 -46.27
N MET A 15 -11.10 -13.53 -46.55
CA MET A 15 -12.14 -13.66 -45.51
C MET A 15 -11.91 -14.87 -44.59
N MET A 16 -11.23 -15.91 -45.09
CA MET A 16 -10.83 -17.08 -44.29
C MET A 16 -9.48 -16.90 -43.59
N ALA A 17 -8.81 -15.75 -43.77
CA ALA A 17 -7.60 -15.46 -43.03
C ALA A 17 -7.95 -15.32 -41.54
N PRO A 18 -7.21 -15.99 -40.63
CA PRO A 18 -7.51 -15.94 -39.20
C PRO A 18 -7.40 -14.50 -38.71
N SER A 19 -8.52 -13.91 -38.29
CA SER A 19 -8.53 -12.65 -37.58
C SER A 19 -8.13 -12.90 -36.12
N ALA A 20 -6.93 -12.50 -35.74
CA ALA A 20 -6.54 -12.46 -34.34
C ALA A 20 -7.17 -11.21 -33.70
N LEU A 21 -8.29 -11.40 -32.98
CA LEU A 21 -8.77 -10.39 -32.05
C LEU A 21 -7.84 -10.42 -30.84
N ALA A 22 -7.14 -9.32 -30.57
CA ALA A 22 -6.37 -9.18 -29.35
C ALA A 22 -7.37 -8.92 -28.19
N GLU A 23 -7.64 -9.94 -27.38
CA GLU A 23 -8.31 -9.72 -26.09
C GLU A 23 -7.29 -9.15 -25.11
N MET A 24 -7.59 -7.99 -24.52
CA MET A 24 -6.83 -7.48 -23.38
C MET A 24 -7.17 -8.33 -22.16
N VAL A 25 -6.41 -9.40 -21.94
CA VAL A 25 -6.48 -10.19 -20.71
C VAL A 25 -5.52 -9.56 -19.70
N SER A 26 -6.06 -8.85 -18.70
CA SER A 26 -5.28 -8.48 -17.53
C SER A 26 -4.92 -9.75 -16.76
N ARG A 27 -3.64 -9.98 -16.48
CA ARG A 27 -3.18 -11.06 -15.58
C ARG A 27 -3.42 -10.71 -14.11
N ILE A 28 -3.76 -9.45 -13.82
CA ILE A 28 -3.98 -8.93 -12.47
C ILE A 28 -5.48 -8.72 -12.30
N GLU A 29 -6.07 -9.43 -11.34
CA GLU A 29 -7.40 -9.14 -10.82
C GLU A 29 -7.25 -8.31 -9.55
N LEU A 30 -7.97 -7.18 -9.48
CA LEU A 30 -8.09 -6.39 -8.27
C LEU A 30 -9.40 -6.80 -7.58
N SER A 31 -9.30 -7.23 -6.34
CA SER A 31 -10.47 -7.50 -5.49
C SER A 31 -10.62 -6.40 -4.46
N ASP A 32 -11.86 -6.01 -4.18
CA ASP A 32 -12.16 -5.16 -3.03
C ASP A 32 -11.88 -5.94 -1.75
N ALA A 33 -10.93 -5.44 -0.96
CA ALA A 33 -10.64 -6.00 0.34
C ALA A 33 -11.56 -5.41 1.42
N GLY A 34 -12.22 -4.28 1.21
CA GLY A 34 -12.98 -3.53 2.21
C GLY A 34 -12.25 -2.26 2.67
N ALA A 35 -12.86 -1.53 3.62
CA ALA A 35 -12.34 -0.28 4.15
C ALA A 35 -11.68 -0.45 5.53
N LEU A 36 -10.66 0.37 5.82
CA LEU A 36 -9.98 0.39 7.13
C LEU A 36 -10.80 1.13 8.22
N GLY A 37 -11.79 1.92 7.81
CA GLY A 37 -12.68 2.67 8.69
C GLY A 37 -13.92 3.15 7.96
N GLU A 38 -14.93 3.58 8.71
CA GLU A 38 -16.19 4.11 8.17
C GLU A 38 -16.07 5.59 7.75
N SER A 39 -15.00 6.26 8.15
CA SER A 39 -14.70 7.66 7.83
C SER A 39 -13.32 7.79 7.21
N ASP A 40 -13.03 8.98 6.68
CA ASP A 40 -11.67 9.34 6.28
C ASP A 40 -10.74 9.25 7.50
N LEU A 41 -9.69 8.45 7.37
CA LEU A 41 -8.67 8.23 8.39
C LEU A 41 -7.48 9.17 8.19
N GLY A 42 -7.46 9.93 7.08
CA GLY A 42 -6.35 10.79 6.70
C GLY A 42 -5.02 10.05 6.67
N ILE A 43 -4.99 8.84 6.11
CA ILE A 43 -3.76 8.07 5.92
C ILE A 43 -2.87 8.83 4.95
N THR A 44 -1.65 9.11 5.41
CA THR A 44 -0.64 9.93 4.72
C THR A 44 0.54 9.10 4.26
N THR A 45 0.81 7.98 4.94
CA THR A 45 1.96 7.11 4.66
C THR A 45 1.66 5.65 4.98
N GLY A 46 2.41 4.75 4.34
CA GLY A 46 2.39 3.33 4.61
C GLY A 46 3.66 2.66 4.10
N GLU A 47 4.23 1.75 4.90
CA GLU A 47 5.47 1.06 4.56
C GLU A 47 5.34 -0.44 4.84
N VAL A 48 5.75 -1.25 3.86
CA VAL A 48 5.76 -2.71 3.94
C VAL A 48 6.94 -3.15 4.81
N SER A 49 6.72 -4.10 5.72
CA SER A 49 7.78 -4.67 6.55
C SER A 49 8.85 -5.34 5.68
N PRO A 50 10.11 -5.45 6.16
CA PRO A 50 11.20 -6.04 5.37
C PRO A 50 10.97 -7.49 4.93
N ASP A 51 10.15 -8.24 5.66
CA ASP A 51 9.75 -9.61 5.30
C ASP A 51 8.50 -9.68 4.40
N GLY A 52 7.83 -8.54 4.16
CA GLY A 52 6.66 -8.43 3.32
C GLY A 52 5.35 -8.92 3.95
N MET A 53 5.36 -9.24 5.25
CA MET A 53 4.21 -9.85 5.92
C MET A 53 3.23 -8.83 6.50
N ASP A 54 3.70 -7.61 6.76
CA ASP A 54 2.90 -6.55 7.37
C ASP A 54 3.02 -5.23 6.59
N VAL A 55 2.01 -4.38 6.74
CA VAL A 55 2.04 -2.98 6.30
C VAL A 55 1.78 -2.09 7.51
N LEU A 56 2.73 -1.23 7.84
CA LEU A 56 2.56 -0.21 8.86
C LEU A 56 2.02 1.05 8.19
N VAL A 57 0.83 1.50 8.59
CA VAL A 57 0.20 2.72 8.05
C VAL A 57 0.14 3.81 9.11
N GLY A 58 0.24 5.07 8.67
CA GLY A 58 0.20 6.26 9.50
C GLY A 58 -0.70 7.34 8.88
N GLY A 59 -1.31 8.18 9.72
CA GLY A 59 -2.22 9.22 9.28
C GLY A 59 -2.32 10.42 10.23
N ILE A 60 -3.35 11.24 10.00
CA ILE A 60 -3.69 12.40 10.83
C ILE A 60 -4.07 11.99 12.25
N ASN A 61 -3.98 12.94 13.19
CA ASN A 61 -4.39 12.78 14.59
C ASN A 61 -3.76 11.55 15.28
N GLY A 62 -2.55 11.18 14.87
CA GLY A 62 -1.79 10.06 15.42
C GLY A 62 -2.33 8.69 15.03
N TYR A 63 -3.18 8.60 13.99
CA TYR A 63 -3.63 7.31 13.47
C TYR A 63 -2.44 6.47 13.04
N ALA A 64 -2.33 5.25 13.59
CA ALA A 64 -1.35 4.27 13.17
C ALA A 64 -1.91 2.85 13.32
N ARG A 65 -1.61 1.99 12.35
CA ARG A 65 -2.06 0.59 12.35
C ARG A 65 -1.02 -0.31 11.70
N LEU A 66 -0.89 -1.52 12.21
CA LEU A 66 -0.27 -2.62 11.47
C LEU A 66 -1.36 -3.43 10.79
N LEU A 67 -1.20 -3.71 9.50
CA LEU A 67 -2.12 -4.50 8.68
C LEU A 67 -1.40 -5.75 8.19
N SER A 68 -2.10 -6.88 8.10
CA SER A 68 -1.54 -8.06 7.45
C SER A 68 -1.45 -7.84 5.93
N ALA A 69 -0.25 -8.03 5.36
CA ALA A 69 -0.07 -8.03 3.91
C ALA A 69 -0.46 -9.37 3.27
N ASP A 70 -0.34 -10.48 4.02
CA ASP A 70 -0.70 -11.82 3.57
C ASP A 70 -2.22 -12.05 3.51
N ASP A 71 -2.97 -11.45 4.45
CA ASP A 71 -4.44 -11.52 4.50
C ASP A 71 -5.06 -10.14 4.74
N ALA A 72 -4.87 -9.23 3.78
CA ALA A 72 -5.38 -7.85 3.82
C ALA A 72 -6.93 -7.75 3.93
N GLY A 73 -7.64 -8.84 3.62
CA GLY A 73 -9.09 -8.98 3.76
C GLY A 73 -9.56 -9.17 5.20
N ASN A 74 -8.65 -9.45 6.13
CA ASN A 74 -8.98 -9.90 7.48
C ASN A 74 -8.62 -8.88 8.55
N ARG A 75 -9.58 -7.98 8.84
CA ARG A 75 -9.44 -6.91 9.84
C ARG A 75 -9.21 -7.41 11.27
N ALA A 76 -9.41 -8.70 11.56
CA ALA A 76 -9.10 -9.25 12.87
C ALA A 76 -7.59 -9.38 13.13
N LEU A 77 -6.77 -9.30 12.06
CA LEU A 77 -5.31 -9.28 12.14
C LEU A 77 -4.74 -7.87 12.28
N ASP A 78 -5.55 -6.83 12.07
CA ASP A 78 -5.12 -5.44 12.22
C ASP A 78 -4.78 -5.15 13.69
N VAL A 79 -3.66 -4.48 13.91
CA VAL A 79 -3.24 -4.04 15.25
C VAL A 79 -3.28 -2.53 15.33
N GLU A 80 -4.15 -1.99 16.18
CA GLU A 80 -4.16 -0.56 16.50
C GLU A 80 -2.91 -0.18 17.29
N LEU A 81 -2.22 0.86 16.82
CA LEU A 81 -0.98 1.33 17.42
C LEU A 81 -1.23 2.69 18.08
N VAL A 82 -1.31 2.67 19.40
CA VAL A 82 -1.65 3.87 20.18
C VAL A 82 -0.44 4.79 20.29
N THR A 83 -0.38 5.81 19.43
CA THR A 83 0.68 6.83 19.44
C THR A 83 0.58 7.77 20.65
N GLY A 84 -0.62 7.93 21.20
CA GLY A 84 -0.87 8.87 22.31
C GLY A 84 -0.61 10.34 21.95
N ARG A 85 -0.55 10.68 20.66
CA ARG A 85 -0.33 12.03 20.14
C ARG A 85 -1.46 12.43 19.21
N ASN A 86 -1.77 13.72 19.20
CA ASN A 86 -2.67 14.33 18.21
C ASN A 86 -1.84 15.06 17.15
N SER A 87 -1.04 14.31 16.39
CA SER A 87 -0.07 14.82 15.41
C SER A 87 -0.13 13.97 14.14
N THR A 88 0.02 14.55 12.97
CA THR A 88 0.03 13.78 11.71
C THR A 88 1.32 12.98 11.61
N VAL A 89 1.22 11.70 11.25
CA VAL A 89 2.39 10.88 10.87
C VAL A 89 2.71 11.19 9.41
N HIS A 90 3.89 11.71 9.11
CA HIS A 90 4.29 12.03 7.74
C HIS A 90 5.06 10.91 7.07
N ASP A 91 5.87 10.18 7.84
CA ASP A 91 6.73 9.15 7.29
C ASP A 91 6.97 7.99 8.25
N ILE A 92 7.27 6.84 7.67
CA ILE A 92 7.54 5.57 8.33
C ILE A 92 8.80 4.98 7.70
N ALA A 93 9.72 4.50 8.54
CA ALA A 93 10.93 3.82 8.11
C ALA A 93 11.18 2.55 8.94
N TRP A 94 11.14 1.39 8.30
CA TRP A 94 11.48 0.12 8.94
C TRP A 94 12.98 0.00 9.17
N HIS A 95 13.35 -0.53 10.34
CA HIS A 95 14.69 -1.06 10.52
C HIS A 95 14.86 -2.28 9.61
N PRO A 96 15.99 -2.46 8.88
CA PRO A 96 16.14 -3.54 7.89
C PRO A 96 15.99 -4.96 8.41
N ARG A 97 16.06 -5.18 9.73
CA ARG A 97 15.80 -6.48 10.37
C ARG A 97 14.31 -6.74 10.66
N GLY A 98 13.43 -5.76 10.48
CA GLY A 98 11.98 -5.88 10.71
C GLY A 98 11.54 -5.86 12.17
N ASN A 99 12.45 -5.76 13.14
CA ASN A 99 12.07 -5.76 14.56
C ASN A 99 11.43 -4.45 15.05
N THR A 100 11.71 -3.35 14.36
CA THR A 100 11.24 -2.03 14.77
C THR A 100 11.02 -1.14 13.56
N ALA A 101 10.16 -0.12 13.69
CA ALA A 101 10.03 0.97 12.72
C ALA A 101 10.08 2.32 13.43
N LEU A 102 10.49 3.35 12.70
CA LEU A 102 10.42 4.75 13.12
C LEU A 102 9.20 5.40 12.45
N LEU A 103 8.37 6.09 13.24
CA LEU A 103 7.29 6.93 12.76
C LEU A 103 7.63 8.38 13.09
N VAL A 104 7.55 9.27 12.10
CA VAL A 104 7.83 10.69 12.29
C VAL A 104 6.67 11.57 11.81
N GLY A 105 6.54 12.77 12.37
CA GLY A 105 5.37 13.59 12.14
C GLY A 105 5.48 15.04 12.60
N ASP A 106 4.32 15.70 12.73
CA ASP A 106 4.19 17.09 13.19
C ASP A 106 4.83 17.31 14.57
N ASP A 107 5.24 18.56 14.84
CA ASP A 107 5.65 19.04 16.17
C ASP A 107 6.77 18.24 16.84
N GLY A 108 7.66 17.64 16.05
CA GLY A 108 8.75 16.81 16.53
C GLY A 108 8.33 15.41 16.98
N MET A 109 7.17 14.93 16.53
CA MET A 109 6.76 13.54 16.73
C MET A 109 7.80 12.61 16.11
N ALA A 110 8.49 11.83 16.95
CA ALA A 110 9.35 10.74 16.54
C ALA A 110 9.16 9.57 17.52
N MET A 111 8.59 8.48 17.01
CA MET A 111 8.18 7.32 17.81
C MET A 111 8.73 6.03 17.21
N ARG A 112 9.05 5.07 18.07
CA ARG A 112 9.50 3.75 17.68
C ARG A 112 8.39 2.74 17.91
N TYR A 113 8.08 1.99 16.87
CA TYR A 113 7.29 0.76 16.89
C TYR A 113 8.18 -0.45 17.15
N ASP A 114 7.71 -1.42 17.96
CA ASP A 114 8.36 -2.70 18.22
C ASP A 114 7.43 -3.86 17.82
N THR A 115 7.91 -4.81 17.00
CA THR A 115 7.07 -5.91 16.50
C THR A 115 6.80 -7.00 17.53
N TYR A 116 7.60 -7.08 18.59
CA TYR A 116 7.44 -8.16 19.57
C TYR A 116 6.18 -8.00 20.41
N ASP A 117 5.86 -6.76 20.80
CA ASP A 117 4.72 -6.45 21.68
C ASP A 117 3.77 -5.38 21.10
N HIS A 118 4.01 -4.96 19.87
CA HIS A 118 3.28 -3.90 19.17
C HIS A 118 3.28 -2.54 19.90
N SER A 119 4.27 -2.28 20.75
CA SER A 119 4.35 -1.02 21.47
C SER A 119 4.79 0.14 20.58
N ILE A 120 4.25 1.32 20.86
CA ILE A 120 4.72 2.60 20.33
C ILE A 120 5.33 3.39 21.49
N THR A 121 6.59 3.79 21.34
CA THR A 121 7.34 4.50 22.37
C THR A 121 8.03 5.72 21.81
N TYR A 122 8.29 6.74 22.63
CA TYR A 122 9.08 7.88 22.19
C TYR A 122 10.52 7.46 21.90
N VAL A 123 11.07 7.99 20.81
CA VAL A 123 12.52 7.92 20.62
C VAL A 123 13.20 8.79 21.68
N ASN A 124 14.30 8.29 22.25
CA ASN A 124 15.06 9.06 23.23
C ASN A 124 15.66 10.31 22.57
N GLY A 125 15.52 11.48 23.22
CA GLY A 125 16.10 12.73 22.74
C GLY A 125 15.22 13.51 21.75
N THR A 126 13.97 13.10 21.52
CA THR A 126 12.97 13.79 20.66
C THR A 126 12.77 15.27 21.00
N PHE A 127 13.07 15.70 22.22
CA PHE A 127 13.06 17.12 22.59
C PHE A 127 13.96 18.00 21.70
N GLY A 128 15.00 17.45 21.06
CA GLY A 128 15.87 18.20 20.16
C GLY A 128 15.22 18.65 18.85
N VAL A 129 14.09 18.05 18.49
CA VAL A 129 13.33 18.32 17.26
C VAL A 129 11.92 18.83 17.55
N LEU A 130 11.63 19.17 18.82
CA LEU A 130 10.32 19.67 19.22
C LEU A 130 9.95 20.95 18.44
N GLY A 131 8.74 20.96 17.87
CA GLY A 131 8.23 22.09 17.09
C GLY A 131 8.71 22.14 15.64
N PHE A 132 9.42 21.11 15.15
CA PHE A 132 9.71 20.92 13.74
C PHE A 132 8.85 19.80 13.16
N ASP A 133 8.31 20.01 11.97
CA ASP A 133 7.65 18.94 11.23
C ASP A 133 8.72 18.01 10.64
N LEU A 134 8.64 16.73 10.97
CA LEU A 134 9.57 15.72 10.49
C LEU A 134 8.95 15.00 9.29
N THR A 135 9.66 15.04 8.16
CA THR A 135 9.27 14.47 6.87
C THR A 135 10.50 13.80 6.22
N ALA A 136 10.29 12.97 5.19
CA ALA A 136 11.32 12.25 4.44
C ALA A 136 12.19 13.16 3.54
#